data_AF-A0A846ZL80-F1
#
_entry.id   AF-A0A846ZL80-F1
#
_cell.length_a   1.000
_cell.length_b   1.000
_cell.length_c   1.000
_cell.angle_alpha   90.00
_cell.angle_beta   90.00
_cell.angle_gamma   90.00
#
_symmetry.space_group_name_H-M   'P 1'
#
loop_
_entity.id
_entity.type
_entity.pdbx_description
1 polymer ?
#
loop_
_entity_poly.entity_id
_entity_poly.type
_entity_poly.pdbx_seq_one_letter_code
_entity_poly.pdbx_strand_id
1 'polypeptide(L)'
;MEVLLLLSLLVGYVVMAFVFLVSAHTASRRSRWLGFIAIAAAAPVFYWLGAFTEQASAGACYSNVVSRVASAVEQTKSPKALAAEIKSLPMRGYETSCPEVEQASHKLSGSALPDKSSKRTR
;
A
#
# COMPACT_ATOMS: atom_id res chain seq x y z
N MET A 1 14.72 -3.35 10.04
CA MET A 1 13.41 -3.56 10.72
C MET A 1 12.63 -4.71 10.10
N GLU A 2 12.60 -4.85 8.76
CA GLU A 2 11.92 -5.97 8.08
C GLU A 2 12.36 -7.36 8.52
N VAL A 3 13.68 -7.60 8.70
CA VAL A 3 14.19 -8.92 9.13
C VAL A 3 13.68 -9.33 10.51
N LEU A 4 13.59 -8.38 11.44
CA LEU A 4 13.06 -8.60 12.79
C LEU A 4 11.55 -8.91 12.76
N LEU A 5 10.83 -8.27 11.83
CA LEU A 5 9.40 -8.49 11.60
C LEU A 5 9.14 -9.86 10.97
N LEU A 6 9.97 -10.29 10.02
CA LEU A 6 9.89 -11.63 9.42
C LEU A 6 10.21 -12.72 10.44
N LEU A 7 11.21 -12.51 11.30
CA LEU A 7 11.56 -13.42 12.38
C LEU A 7 10.42 -13.56 13.40
N SER A 8 9.81 -12.45 13.82
CA SER A 8 8.69 -12.50 14.77
C SER A 8 7.46 -13.19 14.18
N LEU A 9 7.15 -12.95 12.91
CA LEU A 9 6.11 -13.66 12.16
C LEU A 9 6.38 -15.16 12.09
N LEU A 10 7.62 -15.54 11.77
CA LEU A 10 8.02 -16.95 11.66
C LEU A 10 7.92 -17.67 13.00
N VAL A 11 8.39 -17.05 14.08
CA VAL A 11 8.26 -17.59 15.44
C VAL A 11 6.79 -17.74 15.82
N GLY A 12 5.97 -16.71 15.57
CA GLY A 12 4.52 -16.76 15.84
C GLY A 12 3.82 -17.89 15.08
N TYR A 13 4.17 -18.09 13.81
CA TYR A 13 3.64 -19.18 12.99
C TYR A 13 4.01 -20.56 13.56
N VAL A 14 5.28 -20.77 13.93
CA VAL A 14 5.75 -22.04 14.50
C VAL A 14 5.03 -22.35 15.82
N VAL A 15 4.85 -21.35 16.69
CA VAL A 15 4.13 -21.51 17.95
C VAL A 15 2.68 -21.93 17.71
N MET A 16 1.97 -21.25 16.79
CA MET A 16 0.59 -21.59 16.44
C MET A 16 0.47 -22.99 15.83
N ALA A 17 1.41 -23.37 14.95
CA ALA A 17 1.43 -24.71 14.37
C ALA A 17 1.62 -25.78 15.45
N PHE A 18 2.50 -25.53 16.42
CA PHE A 18 2.72 -26.45 17.53
C PHE A 18 1.47 -26.62 18.41
N VAL A 19 0.83 -25.50 18.79
CA VAL A 19 -0.43 -25.53 19.55
C VAL A 19 -1.51 -26.30 18.78
N PHE A 20 -1.66 -26.05 17.48
CA PHE A 20 -2.62 -26.77 16.64
C PHE A 20 -2.35 -28.27 16.60
N LEU A 21 -1.08 -28.69 16.44
CA LEU A 21 -0.71 -30.11 16.42
C LEU A 21 -1.00 -30.79 17.76
N VAL A 22 -0.68 -30.13 18.88
CA VAL A 22 -0.98 -30.64 20.23
C VAL A 22 -2.48 -30.77 20.43
N SER A 23 -3.26 -29.74 20.08
CA SER A 23 -4.73 -29.78 20.17
C SER A 23 -5.34 -30.82 19.23
N ALA A 24 -4.80 -31.00 18.03
CA ALA A 24 -5.27 -32.01 17.08
C ALA A 24 -4.98 -33.44 17.56
N HIS A 25 -3.89 -33.64 18.31
CA HIS A 25 -3.53 -34.94 18.87
C HIS A 25 -4.44 -35.32 20.05
N THR A 26 -4.90 -34.36 20.84
CA THR A 26 -5.79 -34.59 21.98
C THR A 26 -7.28 -34.55 21.62
N ALA A 27 -7.62 -34.06 20.43
CA ALA A 27 -9.00 -33.93 19.98
C ALA A 27 -9.64 -35.24 19.48
N SER A 28 -10.93 -35.41 19.77
CA SER A 28 -11.74 -36.51 19.25
C SER A 28 -11.86 -36.44 17.72
N ARG A 29 -12.07 -37.60 17.07
CA ARG A 29 -12.15 -37.73 15.61
C ARG A 29 -13.15 -36.74 14.99
N ARG A 30 -14.26 -36.45 15.68
CA ARG A 30 -15.31 -35.51 15.25
C ARG A 30 -14.87 -34.05 15.37
N SER A 31 -14.15 -33.69 16.43
CA SER A 31 -13.61 -32.34 16.63
C SER A 31 -12.52 -31.99 15.61
N ARG A 32 -11.68 -32.96 15.22
CA ARG A 32 -10.66 -32.77 14.17
C ARG A 32 -11.29 -32.40 12.82
N TRP A 33 -12.36 -33.10 12.42
CA TRP A 33 -13.09 -32.80 11.19
C TRP A 33 -13.77 -31.43 11.22
N LEU A 34 -14.39 -31.05 12.34
CA LEU A 34 -14.98 -29.71 12.50
C LEU A 34 -13.92 -28.61 12.42
N GLY A 35 -12.73 -28.82 12.99
CA GLY A 35 -11.61 -27.88 12.88
C GLY A 35 -11.14 -27.70 11.43
N PHE A 36 -11.01 -28.79 10.67
CA PHE A 36 -10.66 -28.70 9.24
C PHE A 36 -11.72 -27.96 8.42
N ILE A 37 -13.01 -28.23 8.66
CA ILE A 37 -14.10 -27.53 7.97
C ILE A 37 -14.09 -26.05 8.32
N ALA A 38 -13.85 -25.69 9.59
CA ALA A 38 -13.75 -24.30 10.02
C ALA A 38 -12.59 -23.56 9.34
N ILE A 39 -11.41 -24.19 9.25
CA ILE A 39 -10.24 -23.61 8.54
C ILE A 39 -10.54 -23.44 7.05
N ALA A 40 -11.09 -24.49 6.42
CA ALA A 40 -11.44 -24.45 5.00
C ALA A 40 -12.50 -23.38 4.69
N ALA A 41 -13.49 -23.20 5.57
CA ALA A 41 -14.50 -22.16 5.45
C ALA A 41 -13.93 -20.75 5.71
N ALA A 42 -12.91 -20.63 6.55
CA ALA A 42 -12.26 -19.35 6.83
C ALA A 42 -11.33 -18.88 5.71
N ALA A 43 -10.71 -19.81 4.96
CA ALA A 43 -9.74 -19.45 3.92
C ALA A 43 -10.30 -18.49 2.83
N PRO A 44 -11.51 -18.69 2.27
CA PRO A 44 -12.12 -17.73 1.34
C PRO A 44 -12.35 -16.35 1.95
N VAL A 45 -12.71 -16.29 3.24
CA VAL A 45 -12.97 -15.03 3.96
C VAL A 45 -11.67 -14.26 4.12
N PHE A 46 -10.58 -14.90 4.54
CA PHE A 46 -9.28 -14.26 4.65
C PHE A 46 -8.71 -13.85 3.30
N TYR A 47 -8.91 -14.65 2.25
CA TYR A 47 -8.53 -14.27 0.88
C TYR A 47 -9.28 -13.01 0.42
N TRP A 48 -10.60 -12.96 0.64
CA TRP A 48 -11.42 -11.81 0.30
C TRP A 48 -11.03 -10.56 1.10
N LEU A 49 -10.80 -10.70 2.41
CA LEU A 49 -10.31 -9.61 3.27
C LEU A 49 -8.94 -9.11 2.80
N GLY A 50 -8.00 -10.00 2.47
CA GLY A 50 -6.69 -9.63 1.95
C GLY A 50 -6.79 -8.81 0.66
N ALA A 51 -7.55 -9.32 -0.32
CA ALA A 51 -7.78 -8.62 -1.58
C ALA A 51 -8.47 -7.26 -1.38
N PHE A 52 -9.43 -7.17 -0.44
CA PHE A 52 -10.10 -5.91 -0.10
C PHE A 52 -9.12 -4.91 0.53
N THR A 53 -8.24 -5.35 1.43
CA THR A 53 -7.24 -4.45 2.05
C THR A 53 -6.22 -3.92 1.05
N GLU A 54 -5.78 -4.75 0.09
CA GLU A 54 -4.93 -4.28 -1.01
C GLU A 54 -5.65 -3.24 -1.87
N GLN A 55 -6.90 -3.51 -2.28
CA GLN A 55 -7.68 -2.58 -3.09
C GLN A 55 -7.99 -1.27 -2.35
N ALA A 56 -8.30 -1.34 -1.05
CA ALA A 56 -8.55 -0.16 -0.22
C ALA A 56 -7.27 0.69 -0.04
N SER A 57 -6.12 0.06 0.17
CA SER A 57 -4.83 0.76 0.28
C SER A 57 -4.42 1.44 -1.03
N ALA A 58 -4.63 0.76 -2.17
CA ALA A 58 -4.41 1.34 -3.49
C ALA A 58 -5.35 2.53 -3.72
N GLY A 59 -6.64 2.40 -3.39
CA GLY A 59 -7.63 3.47 -3.52
C GLY A 59 -7.29 4.71 -2.68
N ALA A 60 -6.86 4.52 -1.43
CA ALA A 60 -6.43 5.61 -0.55
C ALA A 60 -5.19 6.34 -1.10
N CYS A 61 -4.23 5.60 -1.66
CA CYS A 61 -3.01 6.17 -2.23
C CYS A 61 -3.28 7.05 -3.46
N TYR A 62 -4.05 6.55 -4.42
CA TYR A 62 -4.44 7.34 -5.59
C TYR A 62 -5.25 8.57 -5.20
N SER A 63 -6.10 8.48 -4.18
CA SER A 63 -6.84 9.63 -3.65
C SER A 63 -5.93 10.73 -3.12
N ASN A 64 -4.86 10.38 -2.38
CA ASN A 64 -3.88 11.34 -1.86
C ASN A 64 -3.09 12.03 -2.98
N VAL A 65 -2.66 11.25 -3.99
CA VAL A 65 -1.94 11.78 -5.17
C VAL A 65 -2.84 12.76 -5.94
N VAL A 66 -4.10 12.39 -6.21
CA VAL A 66 -5.06 13.27 -6.90
C VAL A 66 -5.32 14.54 -6.11
N SER A 67 -5.47 14.46 -4.79
CA SER A 67 -5.64 15.63 -3.93
C SER A 67 -4.44 16.58 -4.04
N ARG A 68 -3.21 16.06 -4.06
CA ARG A 68 -1.99 16.86 -4.19
C ARG A 68 -1.84 17.49 -5.57
N VAL A 69 -2.18 16.76 -6.63
CA VAL A 69 -2.22 17.31 -7.99
C VAL A 69 -3.23 18.45 -8.06
N ALA A 70 -4.43 18.28 -7.49
CA ALA A 70 -5.44 19.34 -7.43
C ALA A 70 -4.92 20.57 -6.67
N SER A 71 -4.30 20.40 -5.51
CA SER A 71 -3.69 21.51 -4.77
C SER A 71 -2.57 22.22 -5.54
N ALA A 72 -1.75 21.47 -6.29
CA ALA A 72 -0.71 22.05 -7.13
C ALA A 72 -1.30 22.83 -8.32
N VAL A 73 -2.42 22.37 -8.88
CA VAL A 73 -3.17 23.08 -9.93
C VAL A 73 -3.79 24.37 -9.39
N GLU A 74 -4.38 24.36 -8.20
CA GLU A 74 -4.96 25.58 -7.59
C GLU A 74 -3.91 26.65 -7.31
N GLN A 75 -2.68 26.25 -6.96
CA GLN A 75 -1.61 27.17 -6.60
C GLN A 75 -0.71 27.59 -7.78
N THR A 76 -0.88 26.97 -8.96
CA THR A 76 0.04 27.21 -10.08
C THR A 76 -0.19 28.54 -10.75
N LYS A 77 0.92 29.23 -11.04
CA LYS A 77 0.95 30.41 -11.92
C LYS A 77 1.40 30.06 -13.34
N SER A 78 1.77 28.80 -13.60
CA SER A 78 2.32 28.34 -14.87
C SER A 78 1.72 26.99 -15.32
N PRO A 79 0.49 26.99 -15.85
CA PRO A 79 -0.24 25.76 -16.15
C PRO A 79 0.47 24.85 -17.18
N LYS A 80 1.26 25.42 -18.10
CA LYS A 80 2.03 24.63 -19.09
C LYS A 80 3.19 23.85 -18.46
N ALA A 81 3.89 24.42 -17.48
CA ALA A 81 5.00 23.75 -16.81
C ALA A 81 4.48 22.63 -15.89
N LEU A 82 3.41 22.93 -15.14
CA LEU A 82 2.75 21.94 -14.29
C LEU A 82 2.19 20.77 -15.11
N ALA A 83 1.60 21.02 -16.28
CA ALA A 83 1.10 19.95 -17.15
C ALA A 83 2.22 18.99 -17.62
N ALA A 84 3.43 19.51 -17.88
CA ALA A 84 4.58 18.68 -18.25
C ALA A 84 5.05 17.79 -17.08
N GLU A 85 5.04 18.34 -15.86
CA GLU A 85 5.39 17.57 -14.65
C GLU A 85 4.34 16.52 -14.31
N ILE A 86 3.04 16.85 -14.40
CA ILE A 86 1.96 15.88 -14.20
C ILE A 86 2.08 14.73 -15.19
N LYS A 87 2.41 15.03 -16.45
CA LYS A 87 2.64 14.01 -17.50
C LYS A 87 3.88 13.14 -17.22
N SER A 88 4.85 13.66 -16.47
CA SER A 88 6.06 12.92 -16.09
C SER A 88 5.85 11.98 -14.89
N LEU A 89 4.75 12.12 -14.16
CA LEU A 89 4.43 11.21 -13.05
C LEU A 89 4.22 9.80 -13.61
N PRO A 90 4.73 8.76 -12.92
CA PRO A 90 4.55 7.38 -13.34
C PRO A 90 3.11 6.92 -13.04
N MET A 91 2.09 7.60 -13.54
CA MET A 91 0.69 7.17 -13.41
C MET A 91 0.35 6.12 -14.48
N ARG A 92 1.05 4.98 -14.49
CA ARG A 92 0.77 3.88 -15.44
C ARG A 92 -0.39 2.97 -14.98
N GLY A 93 -1.18 3.41 -14.00
CA GLY A 93 -2.28 2.63 -13.43
C GLY A 93 -1.77 1.48 -12.55
N TYR A 94 -2.46 0.34 -12.58
CA TYR A 94 -2.23 -0.83 -11.71
C TYR A 94 -0.82 -1.43 -11.77
N GLU A 95 -0.01 -1.06 -12.77
CA GLU A 95 1.37 -1.52 -12.91
C GLU A 95 2.39 -0.69 -12.12
N THR A 96 1.96 0.42 -11.52
CA THR A 96 2.86 1.32 -10.79
C THR A 96 2.74 1.12 -9.29
N SER A 97 3.88 1.03 -8.61
CA SER A 97 3.88 0.97 -7.15
C SER A 97 3.38 2.31 -6.59
N CYS A 98 2.33 2.26 -5.78
CA CYS A 98 1.81 3.41 -5.04
C CYS A 98 2.90 4.27 -4.36
N PRO A 99 3.90 3.70 -3.66
CA PRO A 99 4.92 4.51 -3.00
C PRO A 99 5.78 5.31 -3.99
N GLU A 100 6.04 4.81 -5.19
CA GLU A 100 6.75 5.56 -6.23
C GLU A 100 5.93 6.76 -6.74
N VAL A 101 4.63 6.58 -6.95
CA VAL A 101 3.74 7.64 -7.40
C VAL A 101 3.57 8.70 -6.31
N GLU A 102 3.40 8.30 -5.05
CA GLU A 102 3.29 9.23 -3.92
C GLU A 102 4.58 10.05 -3.75
N GLN A 103 5.75 9.41 -3.78
CA GLN A 103 7.04 10.11 -3.74
C GLN A 103 7.25 11.06 -4.92
N ALA A 104 6.85 10.67 -6.13
CA ALA A 104 6.93 11.55 -7.30
C ALA A 104 5.97 12.74 -7.15
N SER A 105 4.78 12.53 -6.58
CA SER A 105 3.79 13.58 -6.36
C SER A 105 4.24 14.63 -5.34
N HIS A 106 5.06 14.25 -4.36
CA HIS A 106 5.67 15.19 -3.41
C HIS A 106 6.56 16.24 -4.08
N LYS A 107 7.11 15.94 -5.26
CA LYS A 107 7.98 16.87 -5.99
C LYS A 107 7.18 17.97 -6.71
N LEU A 108 5.90 17.73 -7.04
CA LEU A 108 5.02 18.72 -7.69
C LEU A 108 4.75 19.95 -6.80
N SER A 109 4.75 19.77 -5.49
CA SER A 109 4.52 20.86 -4.53
C SER A 109 5.68 21.87 -4.50
N GLY A 110 6.88 21.49 -4.96
CA GLY A 110 8.05 22.36 -5.02
C GLY A 110 8.08 23.28 -6.24
N SER A 111 7.47 22.87 -7.35
CA SER A 111 7.44 23.57 -8.64
C SER A 111 6.25 24.52 -8.80
N ALA A 112 5.26 24.46 -7.89
CA ALA A 112 4.22 25.48 -7.75
C ALA A 112 4.75 26.83 -7.21
N LEU A 113 5.98 26.84 -6.67
CA LEU A 113 6.69 28.07 -6.29
C LEU A 113 7.69 28.43 -7.39
N PRO A 114 7.70 29.70 -7.85
CA PRO A 114 8.59 30.11 -8.92
C PRO A 114 10.05 29.89 -8.51
N ASP A 115 10.80 29.26 -9.41
CA ASP A 115 12.25 29.21 -9.38
C ASP A 115 12.80 30.63 -9.19
N LYS A 116 13.34 30.90 -8.00
CA LYS A 116 14.05 32.15 -7.68
C LYS A 116 15.51 32.09 -8.15
N SER A 117 15.82 31.39 -9.24
CA SER A 117 17.18 31.28 -9.81
C SER A 117 17.35 31.93 -11.19
N SER A 118 16.71 33.07 -11.47
CA SER A 118 17.16 33.91 -12.59
C SER A 118 16.84 35.39 -12.39
N LYS A 119 17.49 36.00 -11.39
CA LYS A 119 17.60 37.47 -11.30
C LYS A 119 18.90 37.88 -10.60
N ARG A 120 20.05 37.68 -11.25
CA ARG A 120 21.28 38.41 -10.90
C ARG A 120 22.35 38.33 -11.99
N THR A 121 22.33 39.32 -12.89
CA THR A 121 23.45 40.01 -13.60
C THR A 121 22.76 40.80 -14.72
N ARG A 122 22.29 42.03 -14.47
CA ARG A 122 23.06 43.30 -14.47
C ARG A 122 23.88 43.47 -15.73
#